data_AF-A0A853C483-F1
#
_entry.id   AF-A0A853C483-F1
#
_cell.length_a   1.000
_cell.length_b   1.000
_cell.length_c   1.000
_cell.angle_alpha   90.00
_cell.angle_beta   90.00
_cell.angle_gamma   90.00
#
_symmetry.space_group_name_H-M   'P 1'
#
loop_
_entity.id
_entity.type
_entity.pdbx_description
1 polymer ?
#
loop_
_entity_poly.entity_id
_entity_poly.type
_entity_poly.pdbx_seq_one_letter_code
_entity_poly.pdbx_strand_id
1 'polypeptide(L)' 'MTEVPQPGTSATNAPVTTGIASIDSVLDLVAGLESRPLEEHAPVFEAAHAELRQALDDPPAAS' A
#
# COMPACT_ATOMS: atom_id res chain seq x y z
N MET A 1 -10.40 31.14 3.03
CA MET A 1 -10.83 29.80 3.47
C MET A 1 -9.57 29.03 3.78
N THR A 2 -9.19 28.96 5.05
CA THR A 2 -8.07 28.11 5.47
C THR A 2 -8.68 26.72 5.64
N GLU A 3 -8.37 25.81 4.73
CA GLU A 3 -8.67 24.40 4.94
C GLU A 3 -7.95 23.97 6.22
N VAL A 4 -8.73 23.69 7.27
CA VAL A 4 -8.24 22.95 8.42
C VAL A 4 -8.04 21.52 7.92
N PRO A 5 -6.85 20.91 8.05
CA PRO A 5 -6.69 19.50 7.74
C PRO A 5 -7.69 18.74 8.61
N GLN A 6 -8.71 18.14 7.99
CA GLN A 6 -9.56 17.23 8.74
C GLN A 6 -8.64 16.13 9.26
N PRO A 7 -8.55 15.90 10.58
CA PRO A 7 -7.79 14.77 11.10
C PRO A 7 -8.33 13.56 10.37
N GLY A 8 -7.46 12.88 9.62
CA GLY A 8 -7.82 11.75 8.79
C GLY A 8 -8.70 10.84 9.60
N THR A 9 -9.98 10.76 9.23
CA THR A 9 -10.88 9.80 9.83
C THR A 9 -10.18 8.48 9.60
N SER A 10 -9.63 7.88 10.68
CA SER A 10 -9.31 6.46 10.71
C SER A 10 -10.63 5.74 10.48
N ALA A 11 -11.07 5.71 9.22
CA ALA A 11 -11.82 4.57 8.74
C ALA A 11 -10.98 3.40 9.23
N THR A 12 -11.57 2.55 10.06
CA THR A 12 -11.03 1.23 10.33
C THR A 12 -10.67 0.65 8.97
N ASN A 13 -9.40 0.78 8.59
CA ASN A 13 -8.92 0.47 7.25
C ASN A 13 -8.69 -1.03 7.30
N ALA A 14 -9.80 -1.77 7.32
CA ALA A 14 -9.74 -3.21 7.19
C ALA A 14 -8.91 -3.46 5.92
N PRO A 15 -7.84 -4.27 6.00
CA PRO A 15 -6.94 -4.46 4.89
C PRO A 15 -7.76 -4.88 3.67
N VAL A 16 -7.68 -4.09 2.61
CA VAL A 16 -8.36 -4.40 1.35
C VAL A 16 -7.63 -5.60 0.76
N THR A 17 -8.26 -6.77 0.75
CA THR A 17 -7.71 -7.97 0.12
C THR A 17 -8.25 -8.08 -1.30
N THR A 18 -7.33 -8.13 -2.27
CA THR A 18 -7.62 -8.25 -3.69
C THR A 18 -7.75 -9.71 -4.14
N GLY A 19 -7.24 -10.66 -3.34
CA GLY A 19 -7.19 -12.08 -3.68
C GLY A 19 -6.01 -12.44 -4.58
N ILE A 20 -5.17 -11.47 -4.92
CA ILE A 20 -3.95 -11.66 -5.69
C ILE A 20 -2.77 -11.51 -4.72
N ALA A 21 -2.08 -12.61 -4.42
CA ALA A 21 -1.07 -12.67 -3.37
C ALA A 21 0.04 -11.61 -3.49
N SER A 22 0.48 -11.29 -4.71
CA SER A 22 1.47 -10.24 -4.95
C SER A 22 0.94 -8.83 -4.65
N ILE A 23 -0.32 -8.55 -4.98
CA ILE A 23 -0.94 -7.25 -4.70
C ILE A 23 -1.24 -7.13 -3.21
N ASP A 24 -1.69 -8.21 -2.57
CA ASP A 24 -1.96 -8.24 -1.13
C ASP A 24 -0.67 -8.04 -0.30
N SER A 25 0.47 -8.57 -0.76
CA SER A 25 1.82 -8.32 -0.19
C SER A 25 2.19 -6.83 -0.24
N VAL A 26 1.98 -6.18 -1.38
CA VAL A 26 2.21 -4.73 -1.56
C VAL A 26 1.34 -3.91 -0.61
N LEU A 27 0.07 -4.27 -0.45
CA LEU A 27 -0.86 -3.57 0.44
C LEU A 27 -0.47 -3.72 1.92
N ASP A 28 0.01 -4.90 2.33
CA ASP A 28 0.51 -5.13 3.69
C ASP A 28 1.77 -4.29 3.99
N LEU A 29 2.70 -4.24 3.04
CA LEU A 29 3.91 -3.40 3.14
C LEU A 29 3.56 -1.91 3.35
N VAL A 30 2.58 -1.41 2.60
CA VAL A 30 2.10 -0.02 2.71
C VAL A 30 1.31 0.22 3.99
N ALA A 31 0.49 -0.74 4.45
CA ALA A 31 -0.22 -0.61 5.72
C ALA A 31 0.75 -0.57 6.92
N GLY A 32 1.86 -1.32 6.86
CA GLY A 32 2.87 -1.35 7.90
C GLY A 32 3.76 -0.10 7.99
N LEU A 33 3.68 0.83 7.03
CA LEU A 33 4.53 2.01 6.97
C LEU A 33 4.24 3.05 8.05
N GLU A 34 2.99 3.16 8.53
CA GLU A 34 2.62 4.11 9.59
C GLU A 34 3.44 3.89 10.88
N SER A 35 3.87 2.66 11.13
CA SER A 35 4.68 2.29 12.29
C SER A 35 6.20 2.44 12.07
N ARG A 36 6.65 2.82 10.86
CA ARG A 36 8.07 2.93 10.50
C ARG A 36 8.56 4.39 10.50
N PRO A 37 9.86 4.63 10.73
CA PRO A 37 10.46 5.95 10.55
C PRO A 37 10.24 6.50 9.14
N LEU A 38 10.03 7.81 9.03
CA LEU A 38 9.75 8.46 7.75
C LEU A 38 10.89 8.27 6.73
N GLU A 39 12.15 8.16 7.17
CA GLU A 39 13.28 7.90 6.27
C GLU A 39 13.16 6.55 5.56
N GLU A 40 12.43 5.58 6.13
CA GLU A 40 12.20 4.27 5.55
C GLU A 40 11.01 4.24 4.57
N HIS A 41 10.21 5.31 4.51
CA HIS A 41 9.00 5.30 3.70
C HIS A 41 9.29 5.29 2.22
N ALA A 42 10.16 6.18 1.76
CA ALA A 42 10.55 6.29 0.36
C ALA A 42 11.05 4.95 -0.23
N PRO A 43 12.04 4.25 0.36
CA PRO A 43 12.53 2.99 -0.20
C PRO A 43 11.47 1.88 -0.18
N VAL A 44 10.59 1.83 0.83
CA VAL A 44 9.51 0.84 0.90
C VAL A 44 8.45 1.11 -0.18
N PHE A 45 8.06 2.37 -0.39
CA PHE A 45 7.12 2.75 -1.45
C PHE A 45 7.68 2.45 -2.85
N GLU A 46 8.97 2.70 -3.08
CA GLU A 46 9.62 2.38 -4.36
C GLU A 46 9.63 0.87 -4.63
N ALA A 47 9.95 0.06 -3.62
CA ALA A 47 9.90 -1.40 -3.73
C ALA A 47 8.48 -1.91 -4.00
N ALA A 48 7.50 -1.41 -3.24
CA ALA A 48 6.08 -1.70 -3.41
C ALA A 48 5.57 -1.34 -4.82
N HIS A 49 5.97 -0.18 -5.36
CA HIS A 49 5.63 0.22 -6.72
C HIS A 49 6.26 -0.70 -7.78
N ALA A 50 7.51 -1.12 -7.59
CA ALA A 50 8.17 -2.05 -8.51
C ALA A 50 7.49 -3.43 -8.52
N GLU A 51 7.13 -3.96 -7.34
CA GLU A 51 6.40 -5.22 -7.20
C GLU A 51 5.00 -5.15 -7.82
N LEU A 52 4.26 -4.06 -7.56
CA LEU A 52 2.96 -3.84 -8.16
C LEU A 52 3.05 -3.76 -9.69
N ARG A 53 4.03 -3.03 -10.21
CA ARG A 53 4.24 -2.94 -11.66
C ARG A 53 4.49 -4.33 -12.26
N GLN A 54 5.35 -5.12 -11.65
CA GLN A 54 5.64 -6.48 -12.11
C GLN A 54 4.40 -7.37 -12.10
N ALA A 55 3.58 -7.29 -11.05
CA ALA A 55 2.33 -8.05 -10.93
C ALA A 55 1.28 -7.65 -11.98
N LEU A 56 1.29 -6.39 -12.43
CA LEU A 56 0.39 -5.89 -13.47
C LEU A 56 0.90 -6.20 -14.88
N ASP A 57 2.22 -6.20 -15.09
CA ASP A 57 2.86 -6.51 -16.36
C ASP A 57 2.77 -8.02 -16.70
N ASP A 58 2.79 -8.90 -15.69
CA ASP A 58 2.56 -10.35 -15.82
C ASP A 58 1.49 -10.82 -14.82
N PRO A 59 0.19 -10.62 -15.15
CA PRO A 59 -0.88 -10.95 -14.24
C PRO A 59 -0.94 -12.46 -14.00
N PRO A 60 -0.93 -12.93 -12.74
CA PRO A 60 -1.07 -14.35 -12.46
C PRO A 60 -2.40 -14.83 -13.03
N ALA A 61 -2.38 -15.98 -13.71
CA ALA A 61 -3.59 -16.57 -14.26
C ALA A 61 -4.63 -16.75 -13.13
N ALA A 62 -5.77 -16.07 -13.27
CA ALA A 62 -6.88 -16.21 -12.33
C ALA A 62 -7.24 -17.70 -12.23
N SER A 63 -7.04 -18.29 -11.05
CA SER A 63 -7.37 -19.69 -10.76
C SER A 63 -8.83 -19.83 -10.37
#